data_AF-A0A7C2W6H8-F1
#
_entry.id   AF-A0A7C2W6H8-F1
#
_cell.length_a   1.000
_cell.length_b   1.000
_cell.length_c   1.000
_cell.angle_alpha   90.00
_cell.angle_beta   90.00
_cell.angle_gamma   90.00
#
_symmetry.space_group_name_H-M   'P 1'
#
loop_
_entity.id
_entity.type
_entity.pdbx_description
1 polymer ?
#
loop_
_entity_poly.entity_id
_entity_poly.type
_entity_poly.pdbx_seq_one_letter_code
_entity_poly.pdbx_strand_id
1 'polypeptide(L)'
;PELNLPHENWIPSVVRPGFGFSEKGAITLFDLLKAAVRQRPDYIIVGEIRGEEAYTLFQAIATGHLGMCTMHAESVEAVINRLESEPMNIPKTLIAMIDDIVIQVRTEINDRPARRIKTVTEVVGLNPKTKEIKTHEVYRWNPKDDSFAFSGKSYILERHMKRLGLGWKEIEKELKRRTAVLRWMAENNIRKYTEVAKVIREYYADPERVYRKARVGAK
;
A
#
# COMPACT_ATOMS: atom_id res chain seq x y z
N PRO A 1 -3.90 13.01 -14.89
CA PRO A 1 -2.91 12.22 -14.13
C PRO A 1 -2.98 12.58 -12.64
N GLU A 2 -3.25 11.61 -11.77
CA GLU A 2 -3.53 11.86 -10.33
C GLU A 2 -2.30 11.63 -9.43
N LEU A 3 -1.45 10.65 -9.76
CA LEU A 3 -0.21 10.39 -9.04
C LEU A 3 0.83 11.46 -9.35
N ASN A 4 1.48 11.98 -8.31
CA ASN A 4 2.59 12.92 -8.40
C ASN A 4 3.74 12.41 -7.50
N LEU A 5 4.69 11.70 -8.10
CA LEU A 5 5.81 11.10 -7.39
C LEU A 5 7.06 11.97 -7.52
N PRO A 6 7.84 12.16 -6.44
CA PRO A 6 9.11 12.89 -6.47
C PRO A 6 10.29 12.01 -6.93
N HIS A 7 10.02 10.84 -7.51
CA HIS A 7 11.02 9.87 -7.94
C HIS A 7 11.44 10.15 -9.39
N GLU A 8 12.74 10.26 -9.64
CA GLU A 8 13.27 10.59 -10.97
C GLU A 8 13.13 9.42 -11.95
N ASN A 9 13.48 8.21 -11.52
CA ASN A 9 13.29 7.00 -12.31
C ASN A 9 11.83 6.51 -12.20
N TRP A 10 10.92 7.23 -12.85
CA TRP A 10 9.49 6.92 -12.87
C TRP A 10 8.95 7.14 -14.28
N ILE A 11 8.26 6.13 -14.81
CA ILE A 11 7.59 6.21 -16.12
C ILE A 11 6.07 6.31 -15.88
N PRO A 12 5.47 7.52 -15.98
CA PRO A 12 4.03 7.67 -15.92
C PRO A 12 3.37 7.18 -17.22
N SER A 13 2.41 6.27 -17.09
CA SER A 13 1.58 5.81 -18.21
C SER A 13 0.12 6.20 -17.99
N VAL A 14 -0.59 6.53 -19.07
CA VAL A 14 -2.01 6.91 -19.03
C VAL A 14 -2.77 6.16 -20.12
N VAL A 15 -4.00 5.77 -19.82
CA VAL A 15 -4.89 5.14 -20.79
C VAL A 15 -5.23 6.10 -21.92
N ARG A 16 -5.50 5.54 -23.10
CA ARG A 16 -5.97 6.30 -24.25
C ARG A 16 -7.30 5.71 -24.72
N PRO A 17 -8.43 6.44 -24.64
CA PRO A 17 -9.67 5.95 -25.23
C PRO A 17 -9.51 5.84 -26.75
N GLY A 18 -10.22 4.88 -27.35
CA GLY A 18 -10.26 4.72 -28.80
C GLY A 18 -11.03 5.84 -29.49
N PHE A 19 -10.87 5.95 -30.82
CA PHE A 19 -11.59 6.92 -31.64
C PHE A 19 -12.76 6.26 -32.41
N GLY A 20 -13.91 6.93 -32.42
CA GLY A 20 -15.11 6.50 -33.15
C GLY A 20 -15.74 5.19 -32.63
N PHE A 21 -16.76 4.69 -33.34
CA PHE A 21 -17.49 3.47 -32.96
C PHE A 21 -16.65 2.18 -32.97
N SER A 22 -15.51 2.20 -33.66
CA SER A 22 -14.62 1.03 -33.78
C SER A 22 -13.58 0.90 -32.66
N GLU A 23 -13.52 1.88 -31.74
CA GLU A 23 -12.52 1.98 -30.66
C GLU A 23 -11.06 1.81 -31.12
N LYS A 24 -10.77 2.03 -32.40
CA LYS A 24 -9.43 1.86 -32.95
C LYS A 24 -8.45 2.79 -32.23
N GLY A 25 -7.33 2.20 -31.80
CA GLY A 25 -6.28 2.89 -31.09
C GLY A 25 -6.51 3.04 -29.58
N ALA A 26 -7.53 2.40 -29.01
CA ALA A 26 -7.67 2.29 -27.56
C ALA A 26 -6.41 1.65 -26.93
N ILE A 27 -5.99 2.18 -25.80
CA ILE A 27 -4.93 1.62 -24.95
C ILE A 27 -5.52 1.54 -23.55
N THR A 28 -5.78 0.31 -23.12
CA THR A 28 -6.40 -0.02 -21.82
C THR A 28 -5.35 -0.09 -20.71
N LEU A 29 -5.79 -0.16 -19.44
CA LEU A 29 -4.89 -0.44 -18.32
C LEU A 29 -4.18 -1.79 -18.48
N PHE A 30 -4.88 -2.77 -19.04
CA PHE A 30 -4.34 -4.08 -19.35
C PHE A 30 -3.17 -4.01 -20.34
N ASP A 31 -3.32 -3.24 -21.42
CA ASP A 31 -2.25 -3.01 -22.41
C ASP A 31 -1.01 -2.36 -21.78
N LEU A 32 -1.25 -1.33 -20.95
CA LEU A 32 -0.18 -0.61 -20.25
C LEU A 32 0.56 -1.51 -19.26
N LEU A 33 -0.16 -2.32 -18.48
CA LEU A 33 0.43 -3.25 -17.53
C LEU A 33 1.28 -4.31 -18.25
N LYS A 34 0.77 -4.90 -19.33
CA LYS A 34 1.55 -5.85 -20.15
C LYS A 34 2.83 -5.23 -20.70
N ALA A 35 2.80 -3.96 -21.11
CA ALA A 35 3.99 -3.25 -21.56
C ALA A 35 4.95 -2.96 -20.39
N ALA A 36 4.43 -2.52 -19.25
CA ALA A 36 5.21 -2.19 -18.05
C ALA A 36 6.01 -3.39 -17.53
N VAL A 37 5.43 -4.59 -17.45
CA VAL A 37 6.15 -5.79 -16.96
C VAL A 37 7.38 -6.12 -17.81
N ARG A 38 7.38 -5.79 -19.12
CA ARG A 38 8.56 -5.99 -19.98
C ARG A 38 9.72 -5.05 -19.67
N GLN A 39 9.46 -3.95 -18.97
CA GLN A 39 10.47 -2.99 -18.53
C GLN A 39 11.16 -3.42 -17.23
N ARG A 40 10.75 -4.55 -16.63
CA ARG A 40 11.26 -5.07 -15.34
C ARG A 40 11.23 -4.01 -14.22
N PRO A 41 10.07 -3.38 -13.94
CA PRO A 41 9.99 -2.34 -12.92
C PRO A 41 10.15 -2.92 -11.51
N ASP A 42 10.75 -2.18 -10.59
CA ASP A 42 10.77 -2.58 -9.18
C ASP A 42 9.37 -2.48 -8.54
N TYR A 43 8.63 -1.42 -8.89
CA TYR A 43 7.29 -1.14 -8.40
C TYR A 43 6.32 -0.84 -9.56
N ILE A 44 5.13 -1.42 -9.49
CA ILE A 44 3.99 -1.14 -10.37
C ILE A 44 2.88 -0.53 -9.52
N ILE A 45 2.45 0.68 -9.89
CA ILE A 45 1.34 1.37 -9.24
C ILE A 45 0.21 1.54 -10.24
N VAL A 46 -0.91 0.88 -10.01
CA VAL A 46 -2.13 1.05 -10.78
C VAL A 46 -3.03 2.02 -10.04
N GLY A 47 -3.56 3.03 -10.72
CA GLY A 47 -4.43 4.04 -10.09
C GLY A 47 -5.60 3.38 -9.35
N GLU A 48 -6.50 2.75 -10.10
CA GLU A 48 -7.60 1.97 -9.56
C GLU A 48 -7.83 0.73 -10.42
N ILE A 49 -8.00 -0.44 -9.81
CA ILE A 49 -8.44 -1.65 -10.50
C ILE A 49 -9.96 -1.78 -10.43
N ARG A 50 -10.57 -2.08 -11.57
CA ARG A 50 -12.01 -2.20 -11.80
C ARG A 50 -12.38 -3.45 -12.61
N GLY A 51 -11.46 -4.06 -13.34
CA GLY A 51 -11.72 -5.25 -14.15
C GLY A 51 -10.48 -6.09 -14.48
N GLU A 52 -10.38 -6.54 -15.74
CA GLU A 52 -9.41 -7.55 -16.21
C GLU A 52 -7.93 -7.17 -15.99
N GLU A 53 -7.63 -5.88 -15.88
CA GLU A 53 -6.29 -5.38 -15.58
C GLU A 53 -5.79 -5.87 -14.20
N ALA A 54 -6.71 -6.15 -13.28
CA ALA A 54 -6.39 -6.73 -11.98
C ALA A 54 -5.61 -8.04 -12.15
N TYR A 55 -6.04 -8.93 -13.05
CA TYR A 55 -5.35 -10.21 -13.27
C TYR A 55 -3.90 -10.00 -13.70
N THR A 56 -3.65 -9.03 -14.59
CA THR A 56 -2.29 -8.72 -15.04
C THR A 56 -1.42 -8.17 -13.91
N LEU A 57 -1.98 -7.30 -13.04
CA LEU A 57 -1.27 -6.81 -11.86
C LEU A 57 -0.89 -7.96 -10.91
N PHE A 58 -1.83 -8.85 -10.61
CA PHE A 58 -1.58 -10.00 -9.73
C PHE A 58 -0.58 -11.00 -10.33
N GLN A 59 -0.56 -11.17 -11.65
CA GLN A 59 0.48 -11.94 -12.33
C GLN A 59 1.86 -11.27 -12.26
N ALA A 60 1.92 -9.94 -12.36
CA ALA A 60 3.16 -9.20 -12.17
C ALA A 60 3.71 -9.40 -10.75
N ILE A 61 2.83 -9.36 -9.74
CA ILE A 61 3.19 -9.64 -8.34
C ILE A 61 3.71 -11.07 -8.18
N ALA A 62 3.01 -12.05 -8.75
CA ALA A 62 3.42 -13.46 -8.69
C ALA A 62 4.79 -13.72 -9.34
N THR A 63 5.21 -12.88 -10.28
CA THR A 63 6.52 -12.95 -10.95
C THR A 63 7.61 -12.11 -10.28
N GLY A 64 7.33 -11.53 -9.11
CA GLY A 64 8.32 -10.86 -8.26
C GLY A 64 8.34 -9.33 -8.31
N HIS A 65 7.37 -8.69 -8.98
CA HIS A 65 7.24 -7.24 -9.01
C HIS A 65 6.47 -6.75 -7.78
N LEU A 66 6.85 -5.61 -7.19
CA LEU A 66 6.07 -5.02 -6.10
C LEU A 66 4.86 -4.28 -6.71
N GLY A 67 3.66 -4.54 -6.19
CA GLY A 67 2.41 -4.00 -6.73
C GLY A 67 1.63 -3.19 -5.71
N MET A 68 1.08 -2.05 -6.14
CA MET A 68 0.10 -1.28 -5.37
C MET A 68 -1.05 -0.84 -6.27
N CYS A 69 -2.28 -0.82 -5.72
CA CYS A 69 -3.43 -0.27 -6.41
C CYS A 69 -4.47 0.27 -5.42
N THR A 70 -5.45 1.00 -5.93
CA THR A 70 -6.69 1.28 -5.21
C THR A 70 -7.85 0.47 -5.79
N MET A 71 -8.87 0.25 -4.98
CA MET A 71 -10.16 -0.30 -5.43
C MET A 71 -11.27 0.19 -4.52
N HIS A 72 -12.50 0.19 -5.01
CA HIS A 72 -13.66 0.57 -4.22
C HIS A 72 -14.20 -0.62 -3.40
N ALA A 73 -14.11 -0.53 -2.07
CA ALA A 73 -14.66 -1.50 -1.13
C ALA A 73 -14.81 -0.91 0.28
N GLU A 74 -15.76 -1.41 1.07
CA GLU A 74 -16.08 -0.90 2.43
C GLU A 74 -15.50 -1.75 3.57
N SER A 75 -15.00 -2.94 3.24
CA SER A 75 -14.38 -3.89 4.18
C SER A 75 -13.35 -4.77 3.48
N VAL A 76 -12.57 -5.51 4.26
CA VAL A 76 -11.57 -6.47 3.75
C VAL A 76 -12.26 -7.64 3.04
N GLU A 77 -13.38 -8.11 3.57
CA GLU A 77 -14.20 -9.14 2.96
C GLU A 77 -14.77 -8.67 1.62
N ALA A 78 -15.21 -7.41 1.53
CA ALA A 78 -15.67 -6.82 0.27
C ALA A 78 -14.52 -6.69 -0.74
N VAL A 79 -13.30 -6.35 -0.32
CA VAL A 79 -12.10 -6.38 -1.18
C VAL A 79 -11.90 -7.77 -1.76
N ILE A 80 -11.86 -8.80 -0.91
CA ILE A 80 -11.63 -10.19 -1.33
C ILE A 80 -12.73 -10.65 -2.29
N ASN A 81 -14.02 -10.45 -1.93
CA ASN A 81 -15.14 -10.86 -2.77
C ASN A 81 -15.13 -10.18 -4.14
N ARG A 82 -14.77 -8.89 -4.21
CA ARG A 82 -14.66 -8.15 -5.48
C ARG A 82 -13.51 -8.64 -6.35
N LEU A 83 -12.37 -8.98 -5.75
CA LEU A 83 -11.25 -9.57 -6.48
C LEU A 83 -11.62 -10.94 -7.05
N GLU A 84 -12.37 -11.77 -6.30
CA GLU A 84 -12.80 -13.09 -6.76
C GLU A 84 -13.90 -13.04 -7.84
N SER A 85 -14.70 -11.98 -7.86
CA SER A 85 -15.85 -11.87 -8.76
C SER A 85 -15.45 -11.28 -10.13
N GLU A 86 -16.23 -11.59 -11.16
CA GLU A 86 -16.16 -10.86 -12.43
C GLU A 86 -16.45 -9.36 -12.20
N PRO A 87 -15.77 -8.44 -12.92
CA PRO A 87 -14.89 -8.67 -14.06
C PRO A 87 -13.40 -8.89 -13.72
N MET A 88 -13.03 -9.05 -12.44
CA MET A 88 -11.63 -9.23 -12.01
C MET A 88 -11.21 -10.70 -12.00
N ASN A 89 -12.07 -11.58 -11.46
CA ASN A 89 -11.93 -13.04 -11.45
C ASN A 89 -10.52 -13.52 -11.06
N ILE A 90 -10.00 -12.98 -9.95
CA ILE A 90 -8.65 -13.29 -9.46
C ILE A 90 -8.69 -14.59 -8.65
N PRO A 91 -7.88 -15.59 -9.01
CA PRO A 91 -7.75 -16.82 -8.22
C PRO A 91 -7.32 -16.52 -6.78
N LYS A 92 -7.96 -17.20 -5.81
CA LYS A 92 -7.63 -17.08 -4.37
C LYS A 92 -6.14 -17.26 -4.07
N THR A 93 -5.43 -18.08 -4.85
CA THR A 93 -3.98 -18.28 -4.74
C THR A 93 -3.18 -17.01 -5.03
N LEU A 94 -3.64 -16.17 -5.95
CA LEU A 94 -3.03 -14.86 -6.23
C LEU A 94 -3.46 -13.82 -5.19
N ILE A 95 -4.72 -13.82 -4.75
CA ILE A 95 -5.19 -12.93 -3.67
C ILE A 95 -4.38 -13.17 -2.39
N ALA A 96 -4.02 -14.41 -2.11
CA ALA A 96 -3.19 -14.77 -0.96
C ALA A 96 -1.74 -14.25 -1.02
N MET A 97 -1.31 -13.66 -2.16
CA MET A 97 -0.02 -12.99 -2.31
C MET A 97 -0.08 -11.51 -1.93
N ILE A 98 -1.26 -10.94 -1.66
CA ILE A 98 -1.37 -9.60 -1.09
C ILE A 98 -0.65 -9.62 0.26
N ASP A 99 0.06 -8.54 0.55
CA ASP A 99 0.65 -8.33 1.87
C ASP A 99 -0.36 -7.63 2.78
N ASP A 100 -0.76 -6.41 2.42
CA ASP A 100 -1.63 -5.56 3.23
C ASP A 100 -2.86 -5.04 2.46
N ILE A 101 -4.00 -4.99 3.16
CA ILE A 101 -5.24 -4.34 2.73
C ILE A 101 -5.52 -3.20 3.70
N VAL A 102 -5.62 -1.98 3.17
CA VAL A 102 -5.88 -0.76 3.95
C VAL A 102 -7.24 -0.21 3.56
N ILE A 103 -8.17 -0.16 4.52
CA ILE A 103 -9.51 0.40 4.29
C ILE A 103 -9.55 1.84 4.79
N GLN A 104 -9.80 2.78 3.89
CA GLN A 104 -10.04 4.18 4.23
C GLN A 104 -11.53 4.49 4.21
N VAL A 105 -12.01 5.24 5.21
CA VAL A 105 -13.40 5.71 5.28
C VAL A 105 -13.46 7.22 5.37
N ARG A 106 -14.54 7.80 4.82
CA ARG A 106 -14.97 9.17 5.11
C ARG A 106 -15.86 9.13 6.35
N THR A 107 -15.61 10.02 7.30
CA THR A 107 -16.32 10.11 8.57
C THR A 107 -16.42 11.56 9.01
N GLU A 108 -16.99 11.82 10.18
CA GLU A 108 -17.07 13.14 10.79
C GLU A 108 -16.45 13.08 12.19
N ILE A 109 -15.58 14.04 12.48
CA ILE A 109 -14.88 14.16 13.77
C ILE A 109 -15.03 15.61 14.20
N ASN A 110 -15.61 15.84 15.38
CA ASN A 110 -15.97 17.17 15.87
C ASN A 110 -16.76 17.98 14.82
N ASP A 111 -17.80 17.34 14.25
CA ASP A 111 -18.69 17.89 13.21
C ASP A 111 -17.97 18.36 11.93
N ARG A 112 -16.75 17.87 11.69
CA ARG A 112 -15.96 18.19 10.50
C ARG A 112 -15.71 16.95 9.67
N PRO A 113 -15.85 17.03 8.33
CA PRO A 113 -15.48 15.94 7.45
C PRO A 113 -14.02 15.53 7.66
N ALA A 114 -13.81 14.23 7.86
CA ALA A 114 -12.50 13.64 8.04
C ALA A 114 -12.36 12.37 7.20
N ARG A 115 -11.12 11.99 6.93
CA ARG A 115 -10.77 10.66 6.41
C ARG A 115 -9.93 9.93 7.45
N ARG A 116 -10.23 8.65 7.66
CA ARG A 116 -9.51 7.79 8.59
C ARG A 116 -9.25 6.44 7.95
N ILE A 117 -8.10 5.86 8.28
CA ILE A 117 -7.85 4.46 7.97
C ILE A 117 -8.64 3.64 8.98
N LYS A 118 -9.74 3.02 8.54
CA LYS A 118 -10.59 2.19 9.41
C LYS A 118 -9.83 0.98 9.94
N THR A 119 -9.10 0.32 9.05
CA THR A 119 -8.33 -0.89 9.38
C THR A 119 -7.12 -1.04 8.45
N VAL A 120 -6.04 -1.60 9.01
CA VAL A 120 -4.90 -2.14 8.28
C VAL A 120 -4.88 -3.65 8.55
N THR A 121 -5.04 -4.44 7.52
CA THR A 121 -5.20 -5.89 7.62
C THR A 121 -4.19 -6.61 6.75
N GLU A 122 -3.44 -7.51 7.36
CA GLU A 122 -2.50 -8.39 6.66
C GLU A 122 -3.24 -9.59 6.07
N VAL A 123 -2.85 -10.00 4.86
CA VAL A 123 -3.24 -11.30 4.31
C VAL A 123 -2.17 -12.32 4.72
N VAL A 124 -2.59 -13.29 5.53
CA VAL A 124 -1.69 -14.29 6.13
C VAL A 124 -1.46 -15.47 5.18
N GLY A 125 -2.43 -15.74 4.30
CA GLY A 125 -2.38 -16.80 3.31
C GLY A 125 -3.73 -17.50 3.14
N LEU A 126 -3.71 -18.75 2.68
CA LEU A 126 -4.91 -19.57 2.49
C LEU A 126 -5.11 -20.56 3.63
N ASN A 127 -6.35 -20.69 4.10
CA ASN A 127 -6.72 -21.80 4.96
C ASN A 127 -6.58 -23.12 4.16
N PRO A 128 -5.79 -24.11 4.63
CA PRO A 128 -5.55 -25.33 3.88
C PRO A 128 -6.81 -26.18 3.67
N LYS A 129 -7.78 -26.09 4.61
CA LYS A 129 -9.04 -26.84 4.59
C LYS A 129 -10.15 -26.12 3.84
N THR A 130 -10.46 -24.87 4.22
CA THR A 130 -11.60 -24.13 3.64
C THR A 130 -11.25 -23.44 2.32
N LYS A 131 -9.96 -23.29 2.01
CA LYS A 131 -9.45 -22.48 0.89
C LYS A 131 -9.86 -21.00 0.96
N GLU A 132 -10.31 -20.53 2.11
CA GLU A 132 -10.60 -19.11 2.33
C GLU A 132 -9.32 -18.34 2.63
N ILE A 133 -9.33 -17.05 2.26
CA ILE A 133 -8.26 -16.13 2.57
C ILE A 133 -8.26 -15.87 4.07
N LYS A 134 -7.14 -16.16 4.73
CA LYS A 134 -6.92 -15.85 6.13
C LYS A 134 -6.31 -14.46 6.23
N THR A 135 -6.94 -13.61 7.02
CA THR A 135 -6.50 -12.25 7.29
C THR A 135 -6.22 -12.03 8.77
N HIS A 136 -5.45 -10.98 9.08
CA HIS A 136 -5.15 -10.55 10.44
C HIS A 136 -5.18 -9.03 10.53
N GLU A 137 -6.09 -8.48 11.31
CA GLU A 137 -6.14 -7.04 11.54
C GLU A 137 -4.98 -6.60 12.43
N VAL A 138 -4.17 -5.68 11.91
CA VAL A 138 -2.98 -5.13 12.60
C VAL A 138 -3.35 -3.86 13.34
N TYR A 139 -4.08 -2.96 12.69
CA TYR A 139 -4.54 -1.71 13.29
C TYR A 139 -6.03 -1.52 13.04
N ARG A 140 -6.74 -0.98 14.03
CA ARG A 140 -8.14 -0.55 13.94
C ARG A 140 -8.30 0.86 14.47
N TRP A 141 -9.07 1.67 13.75
CA TRP A 141 -9.49 2.99 14.24
C TRP A 141 -10.70 2.88 15.18
N ASN A 142 -10.63 3.58 16.31
CA ASN A 142 -11.71 3.73 17.27
C ASN A 142 -12.41 5.09 17.06
N PRO A 143 -13.66 5.11 16.58
CA PRO A 143 -14.37 6.37 16.34
C PRO A 143 -14.72 7.13 17.63
N LYS A 144 -14.75 6.46 18.79
CA LYS A 144 -15.15 7.07 20.06
C LYS A 144 -14.18 8.17 20.53
N ASP A 145 -12.89 7.96 20.31
CA ASP A 145 -11.80 8.81 20.80
C ASP A 145 -10.80 9.19 19.70
N ASP A 146 -11.13 8.90 18.44
CA ASP A 146 -10.28 9.11 17.27
C ASP A 146 -8.88 8.49 17.38
N SER A 147 -8.76 7.36 18.10
CA SER A 147 -7.50 6.67 18.32
C SER A 147 -7.31 5.46 17.39
N PHE A 148 -6.09 4.94 17.33
CA PHE A 148 -5.76 3.72 16.60
C PHE A 148 -5.22 2.68 17.57
N ALA A 149 -5.83 1.50 17.59
CA ALA A 149 -5.41 0.36 18.40
C ALA A 149 -4.58 -0.61 17.54
N PHE A 150 -3.39 -0.98 18.04
CA PHE A 150 -2.59 -2.07 17.49
C PHE A 150 -3.05 -3.41 18.07
N SER A 151 -3.20 -4.45 17.26
CA SER A 151 -3.63 -5.78 17.71
C SER A 151 -2.57 -6.54 18.51
N GLY A 152 -1.34 -6.00 18.60
CA GLY A 152 -0.24 -6.63 19.32
C GLY A 152 0.61 -7.57 18.46
N LYS A 153 0.21 -7.81 17.20
CA LYS A 153 0.87 -8.78 16.32
C LYS A 153 0.87 -8.35 14.86
N SER A 154 1.97 -8.66 14.16
CA SER A 154 2.11 -8.56 12.71
C SER A 154 2.82 -9.82 12.18
N TYR A 155 2.13 -10.57 11.33
CA TYR A 155 2.67 -11.74 10.64
C TYR A 155 3.69 -11.36 9.58
N ILE A 156 3.50 -10.21 8.94
CA ILE A 156 4.46 -9.67 7.95
C ILE A 156 5.79 -9.33 8.62
N LEU A 157 5.77 -8.64 9.77
CA LEU A 157 7.00 -8.35 10.51
C LEU A 157 7.70 -9.64 10.97
N GLU A 158 6.95 -10.62 11.49
CA GLU A 158 7.50 -11.93 11.85
C GLU A 158 8.16 -12.64 10.66
N ARG A 159 7.56 -12.56 9.47
CA ARG A 159 8.12 -13.11 8.23
C ARG A 159 9.39 -12.39 7.79
N HIS A 160 9.41 -11.06 7.87
CA HIS A 160 10.62 -10.26 7.59
C HIS A 160 11.75 -10.54 8.56
N MET A 161 11.44 -10.68 9.86
CA MET A 161 12.42 -11.05 10.88
C MET A 161 13.09 -12.37 10.55
N LYS A 162 12.30 -13.41 10.24
CA LYS A 162 12.83 -14.71 9.84
C LYS A 162 13.69 -14.62 8.58
N ARG A 163 13.21 -13.89 7.56
CA ARG A 163 13.91 -13.75 6.27
C ARG A 163 15.25 -13.02 6.40
N LEU A 164 15.32 -12.00 7.26
CA LEU A 164 16.50 -11.15 7.43
C LEU A 164 17.38 -11.56 8.62
N GLY A 165 16.97 -12.58 9.39
CA GLY A 165 17.68 -12.99 10.60
C GLY A 165 17.66 -11.93 11.72
N LEU A 166 16.58 -11.13 11.81
CA LEU A 166 16.46 -10.03 12.77
C LEU A 166 15.68 -10.44 14.02
N GLY A 167 16.11 -9.96 15.18
CA GLY A 167 15.37 -10.05 16.44
C GLY A 167 14.27 -9.00 16.56
N TRP A 168 13.36 -9.21 17.51
CA TRP A 168 12.27 -8.27 17.79
C TRP A 168 12.79 -6.91 18.26
N LYS A 169 13.91 -6.89 18.99
CA LYS A 169 14.53 -5.65 19.48
C LYS A 169 15.00 -4.76 18.32
N GLU A 170 15.57 -5.34 17.27
CA GLU A 170 16.03 -4.61 16.09
C GLU A 170 14.85 -4.01 15.31
N ILE A 171 13.77 -4.79 15.12
CA ILE A 171 12.53 -4.29 14.49
C ILE A 171 11.91 -3.19 15.32
N GLU A 172 11.76 -3.38 16.64
CA GLU A 172 11.18 -2.39 17.53
C GLU A 172 12.01 -1.09 17.53
N LYS A 173 13.35 -1.19 17.55
CA LYS A 173 14.24 -0.04 17.43
C LYS A 173 13.98 0.71 16.12
N GLU A 174 13.88 -0.02 15.00
CA GLU A 174 13.64 0.58 13.69
C GLU A 174 12.25 1.24 13.59
N LEU A 175 11.20 0.59 14.08
CA LEU A 175 9.85 1.15 14.12
C LEU A 175 9.78 2.42 14.97
N LYS A 176 10.42 2.41 16.16
CA LYS A 176 10.52 3.60 17.01
C LYS A 176 11.26 4.73 16.31
N ARG A 177 12.34 4.42 15.59
CA ARG A 177 13.12 5.40 14.83
C ARG A 177 12.30 6.06 13.75
N ARG A 178 11.65 5.27 12.89
CA ARG A 178 10.79 5.77 11.81
C ARG A 178 9.64 6.59 12.35
N THR A 179 8.98 6.12 13.42
CA THR A 179 7.88 6.83 14.08
C THR A 179 8.33 8.21 14.58
N ALA A 180 9.50 8.29 15.23
CA ALA A 180 10.04 9.55 15.72
C ALA A 180 10.34 10.54 14.57
N VAL A 181 10.91 10.05 13.45
CA VAL A 181 11.18 10.89 12.28
C VAL A 181 9.89 11.40 11.64
N LEU A 182 8.86 10.55 11.50
CA LEU A 182 7.56 10.95 10.96
C LEU A 182 6.86 11.99 11.86
N ARG A 183 6.90 11.80 13.19
CA ARG A 183 6.34 12.75 14.16
C ARG A 183 7.08 14.10 14.11
N TRP A 184 8.41 14.06 14.11
CA TRP A 184 9.23 15.25 14.00
C TRP A 184 8.91 16.07 12.73
N MET A 185 8.73 15.40 11.58
CA MET A 185 8.30 16.07 10.34
C MET A 185 6.94 16.77 10.51
N ALA A 186 5.97 16.09 11.13
CA ALA A 186 4.64 16.65 11.36
C ALA A 186 4.67 17.86 12.31
N GLU A 187 5.40 17.77 13.42
CA GLU A 187 5.57 18.81 14.43
C GLU A 187 6.30 20.05 13.86
N ASN A 188 7.26 19.83 12.97
CA ASN A 188 8.02 20.91 12.31
C ASN A 188 7.38 21.41 11.00
N ASN A 189 6.11 21.08 10.75
CA ASN A 189 5.35 21.52 9.57
C ASN A 189 5.99 21.12 8.21
N ILE A 190 6.77 20.04 8.16
CA ILE A 190 7.31 19.49 6.91
C ILE A 190 6.20 18.71 6.21
N ARG A 191 5.40 19.40 5.39
CA ARG A 191 4.19 18.86 4.76
C ARG A 191 4.25 18.74 3.25
N LYS A 192 5.15 19.46 2.57
CA LYS A 192 5.26 19.40 1.10
C LYS A 192 5.84 18.05 0.71
N TYR A 193 5.19 17.33 -0.22
CA TYR A 193 5.57 15.97 -0.59
C TYR A 193 7.05 15.84 -1.03
N THR A 194 7.60 16.87 -1.70
CA THR A 194 9.02 16.90 -2.10
C THR A 194 9.98 17.00 -0.91
N GLU A 195 9.60 17.72 0.14
CA GLU A 195 10.40 17.88 1.36
C GLU A 195 10.33 16.60 2.21
N VAL A 196 9.13 16.03 2.36
CA VAL A 196 8.92 14.73 3.01
C VAL A 196 9.76 13.66 2.32
N ALA A 197 9.71 13.58 0.98
CA ALA A 197 10.49 12.62 0.22
C ALA A 197 12.00 12.84 0.36
N LYS A 198 12.46 14.10 0.48
CA LYS A 198 13.86 14.40 0.77
C LYS A 198 14.29 13.81 2.11
N VAL A 199 13.51 14.00 3.18
CA VAL A 199 13.80 13.42 4.51
C VAL A 199 13.80 11.89 4.45
N ILE A 200 12.84 11.28 3.75
CA ILE A 200 12.79 9.83 3.58
C ILE A 200 14.05 9.32 2.84
N ARG A 201 14.47 9.97 1.75
CA ARG A 201 15.71 9.61 1.04
C ARG A 201 16.95 9.75 1.93
N GLU A 202 17.04 10.83 2.71
CA GLU A 202 18.12 11.02 3.69
C GLU A 202 18.11 9.91 4.75
N TYR A 203 16.93 9.45 5.18
CA TYR A 203 16.79 8.34 6.13
C TYR A 203 17.25 7.02 5.54
N TYR A 204 16.93 6.73 4.28
CA TYR A 204 17.44 5.53 3.60
C TYR A 204 18.97 5.54 3.45
N ALA A 205 19.59 6.71 3.27
CA ALA A 205 21.04 6.86 3.17
C ALA A 205 21.74 6.75 4.54
N ASP A 206 21.19 7.39 5.58
CA ASP A 206 21.73 7.36 6.95
C ASP A 206 20.61 7.51 8.00
N PRO A 207 20.04 6.39 8.47
CA PRO A 207 18.94 6.40 9.45
C PRO A 207 19.32 7.02 10.79
N GLU A 208 20.55 6.83 11.26
CA GLU A 208 21.01 7.32 12.57
C GLU A 208 21.15 8.85 12.57
N ARG A 209 21.72 9.42 11.50
CA ARG A 209 21.85 10.88 11.37
C ARG A 209 20.49 11.58 11.35
N VAL A 210 19.54 11.07 10.55
CA VAL A 210 18.19 11.66 10.47
C VAL A 210 17.45 11.50 11.79
N TYR A 211 17.58 10.36 12.45
CA TYR A 211 16.99 10.15 13.76
C TYR A 211 17.53 11.09 14.84
N ARG A 212 18.85 11.32 14.88
CA ARG A 212 19.46 12.30 15.81
C ARG A 212 18.93 13.70 15.55
N LYS A 213 18.85 14.12 14.28
CA LYS A 213 18.25 15.40 13.89
C LYS A 213 16.81 15.52 14.38
N ALA A 214 16.00 14.48 14.19
CA ALA A 214 14.61 14.45 14.64
C ALA A 214 14.49 14.57 16.17
N ARG A 215 15.39 13.94 16.93
CA ARG A 215 15.40 14.03 18.41
C ARG A 215 15.86 15.38 18.94
N VAL A 216 16.85 16.01 18.32
CA VAL A 216 17.41 17.29 18.77
C VAL A 216 16.52 18.47 18.35
N GLY A 217 15.83 18.34 17.21
CA GLY A 217 14.92 19.35 16.68
C GLY A 217 13.48 19.26 17.19
N ALA A 218 13.14 18.26 18.01
CA ALA A 218 11.88 18.21 18.74
C ALA A 218 11.99 19.17 19.95
N LYS A 219 11.55 20.41 19.76
CA LYS A 219 11.35 21.39 20.83
C LYS A 219 9.86 21.60 21.04
#